data_AF-F8AHE0-F1
#
_entry.id   AF-F8AHE0-F1
#
_cell.length_a   1.000
_cell.length_b   1.000
_cell.length_c   1.000
_cell.angle_alpha   90.00
_cell.angle_beta   90.00
_cell.angle_gamma   90.00
#
_symmetry.space_group_name_H-M   'P 1'
#
loop_
_entity.id
_entity.type
_entity.pdbx_description
1 polymer ?
#
loop_
_entity_poly.entity_id
_entity_poly.type
_entity_poly.pdbx_seq_one_letter_code
_entity_poly.pdbx_strand_id
1 'polypeptide(L)'
;MELLSRLRSGGKRERLEFAVGLLEHLLMDGDAPLEDSLDELYRLLKEMLLADCNSNILEAFEEIVLARYALSKKPPVERHLQKAHEVLREYLG
;
A
#
# COMPACT_ATOMS: atom_id res chain seq x y z
N MET A 1 3.88 4.25 -14.22
CA MET A 1 5.22 3.60 -14.33
C MET A 1 6.38 4.54 -13.96
N GLU A 2 6.36 5.84 -14.25
CA GLU A 2 7.44 6.79 -13.84
C GLU A 2 7.44 7.19 -12.34
N LEU A 3 6.31 7.07 -11.64
CA LEU A 3 6.23 7.51 -10.23
C LEU A 3 6.97 6.54 -9.29
N LEU A 4 6.73 5.23 -9.45
CA LEU A 4 7.46 4.18 -8.73
C LEU A 4 8.97 4.25 -8.92
N SER A 5 9.45 4.55 -10.14
CA SER A 5 10.89 4.63 -10.40
C SER A 5 11.53 5.83 -9.69
N ARG A 6 10.81 6.96 -9.54
CA ARG A 6 11.27 8.14 -8.79
C ARG A 6 11.19 7.92 -7.27
N LEU A 7 10.21 7.17 -6.78
CA LEU A 7 10.08 6.82 -5.36
C LEU A 7 11.14 5.80 -4.91
N ARG A 8 11.61 4.94 -5.82
CA ARG A 8 12.72 4.02 -5.52
C ARG A 8 14.04 4.72 -5.19
N SER A 9 14.26 5.94 -5.67
CA SER A 9 15.40 6.78 -5.27
C SER A 9 15.18 7.55 -3.96
N GLY A 10 13.95 7.60 -3.45
CA GLY A 10 13.59 8.27 -2.20
C GLY A 10 13.92 7.45 -0.96
N GLY A 11 13.94 8.12 0.20
CA GLY A 11 14.18 7.47 1.49
C GLY A 11 13.04 6.54 1.91
N LYS A 12 13.30 5.63 2.87
CA LYS A 12 12.28 4.72 3.43
C LYS A 12 11.01 5.46 3.87
N ARG A 13 11.17 6.62 4.51
CA ARG A 13 10.06 7.45 5.00
C ARG A 13 9.21 8.01 3.86
N GLU A 14 9.83 8.62 2.84
CA GLU A 14 9.11 9.19 1.69
C GLU A 14 8.29 8.13 0.94
N ARG A 15 8.84 6.92 0.81
CA ARG A 15 8.15 5.77 0.21
C ARG A 15 6.92 5.35 1.01
N LEU A 16 7.00 5.39 2.33
CA LEU A 16 5.87 5.06 3.21
C LEU A 16 4.82 6.17 3.22
N GLU A 17 5.24 7.43 3.24
CA GLU A 17 4.34 8.58 3.13
C GLU A 17 3.56 8.55 1.80
N PHE A 18 4.23 8.16 0.71
CA PHE A 18 3.56 7.91 -0.56
C PHE A 18 2.54 6.76 -0.48
N ALA A 19 2.90 5.63 0.13
CA ALA A 19 1.99 4.49 0.28
C ALA A 19 0.74 4.87 1.10
N VAL A 20 0.91 5.65 2.17
CA VAL A 20 -0.18 6.19 2.97
C VAL A 20 -1.06 7.13 2.16
N GLY A 21 -0.48 8.07 1.42
CA GLY A 21 -1.25 9.00 0.57
C GLY A 21 -2.04 8.28 -0.53
N LEU A 22 -1.47 7.24 -1.13
CA LEU A 22 -2.16 6.42 -2.13
C LEU A 22 -3.32 5.64 -1.49
N LEU A 23 -3.14 5.09 -0.28
CA LEU A 23 -4.21 4.44 0.47
C LEU A 23 -5.34 5.40 0.84
N GLU A 24 -5.01 6.62 1.25
CA GLU A 24 -6.00 7.67 1.54
C GLU A 24 -6.82 8.02 0.31
N HIS A 25 -6.17 8.17 -0.85
CA HIS A 25 -6.86 8.42 -2.11
C HIS A 25 -7.80 7.26 -2.47
N LEU A 26 -7.37 6.00 -2.31
CA LEU A 26 -8.21 4.82 -2.57
C LEU A 26 -9.40 4.69 -1.61
N LEU A 27 -9.27 5.16 -0.36
CA LEU A 27 -10.34 5.14 0.63
C LEU A 27 -11.36 6.28 0.43
N MET A 28 -10.94 7.40 -0.14
CA MET A 28 -11.78 8.59 -0.34
C MET A 28 -12.42 8.65 -1.73
N ASP A 29 -11.70 8.22 -2.77
CA ASP A 29 -12.12 8.34 -4.17
C ASP A 29 -12.38 6.97 -4.79
N GLY A 30 -13.68 6.64 -4.99
CA GLY A 30 -14.10 5.40 -5.64
C GLY A 30 -13.83 5.30 -7.15
N ASP A 31 -13.28 6.36 -7.76
CA ASP A 31 -13.01 6.47 -9.19
C ASP A 31 -11.53 6.21 -9.58
N ALA A 32 -10.63 6.05 -8.60
CA ALA A 32 -9.24 5.69 -8.90
C ALA A 32 -9.15 4.26 -9.47
N PRO A 33 -8.22 3.95 -10.39
CA PRO A 33 -7.99 2.59 -10.86
C PRO A 33 -7.44 1.74 -9.70
N LEU A 34 -8.37 1.12 -8.97
CA LEU A 34 -8.13 0.40 -7.72
C LEU A 34 -7.15 -0.76 -7.91
N GLU A 35 -7.24 -1.46 -9.05
CA GLU A 35 -6.33 -2.57 -9.40
C GLU A 35 -4.89 -2.09 -9.62
N ASP A 36 -4.68 -1.06 -10.44
CA ASP A 36 -3.34 -0.52 -10.73
C ASP A 36 -2.67 0.04 -9.47
N SER A 37 -3.45 0.74 -8.64
CA SER A 37 -2.97 1.33 -7.38
C SER A 37 -2.61 0.25 -6.35
N LEU A 38 -3.40 -0.83 -6.26
CA LEU A 38 -3.09 -1.97 -5.41
C LEU A 38 -1.84 -2.73 -5.88
N ASP A 39 -1.65 -2.86 -7.19
CA ASP A 39 -0.44 -3.45 -7.77
C ASP A 39 0.81 -2.58 -7.54
N GLU A 40 0.64 -1.26 -7.49
CA GLU A 40 1.68 -0.30 -7.12
C GLU A 40 2.06 -0.44 -5.64
N LEU A 41 1.07 -0.46 -4.73
CA LEU A 41 1.28 -0.69 -3.29
C LEU A 41 1.96 -2.04 -3.02
N TYR A 42 1.49 -3.10 -3.69
CA TYR A 42 2.06 -4.45 -3.55
C TYR A 42 3.54 -4.47 -3.92
N ARG A 43 3.92 -3.88 -5.07
CA ARG A 43 5.32 -3.83 -5.51
C ARG A 43 6.18 -3.02 -4.55
N LEU A 44 5.69 -1.85 -4.14
CA LEU A 44 6.39 -0.95 -3.25
C LEU A 44 6.70 -1.60 -1.90
N LEU A 45 5.68 -2.16 -1.23
CA LEU A 45 5.84 -2.80 0.08
C LEU A 45 6.70 -4.07 0.00
N LYS A 46 6.54 -4.87 -1.06
CA LYS A 46 7.39 -6.05 -1.29
C LYS A 46 8.87 -5.66 -1.41
N GLU A 47 9.20 -4.62 -2.16
CA GLU A 47 10.57 -4.13 -2.30
C GLU A 47 11.14 -3.62 -0.97
N MET A 48 10.31 -2.97 -0.16
CA MET A 48 10.72 -2.52 1.17
C MET A 48 11.03 -3.70 2.10
N LEU A 49 10.20 -4.74 2.09
CA LEU A 49 10.42 -5.96 2.88
C LEU A 49 11.66 -6.74 2.45
N LEU A 50 12.00 -6.73 1.15
CA LEU A 50 13.23 -7.34 0.66
C LEU A 50 14.48 -6.58 1.12
N ALA A 51 14.37 -5.27 1.35
CA ALA A 51 15.48 -4.45 1.82
C ALA A 51 15.61 -4.47 3.36
N ASP A 52 14.48 -4.52 4.07
CA ASP A 52 14.41 -4.47 5.53
C ASP A 52 13.12 -5.14 6.02
N CYS A 53 13.27 -6.23 6.78
CA CYS A 53 12.14 -6.99 7.31
C CYS A 53 11.56 -6.26 8.53
N ASN A 54 10.43 -5.58 8.33
CA ASN A 54 9.72 -4.85 9.37
C ASN A 54 8.30 -5.39 9.54
N SER A 55 7.87 -5.62 10.78
CA SER A 55 6.57 -6.21 11.11
C SER A 55 5.38 -5.38 10.61
N ASN A 56 5.43 -4.06 10.73
CA ASN A 56 4.32 -3.19 10.34
C ASN A 56 4.20 -3.13 8.82
N ILE A 57 5.34 -3.06 8.11
CA ILE A 57 5.37 -3.14 6.65
C ILE A 57 4.87 -4.51 6.17
N LEU A 58 5.19 -5.58 6.90
CA LEU A 58 4.72 -6.95 6.57
C LEU A 58 3.21 -7.07 6.75
N GLU A 59 2.67 -6.62 7.88
CA GLU A 59 1.22 -6.63 8.14
C GLU A 59 0.48 -5.79 7.09
N ALA A 60 0.96 -4.59 6.79
CA ALA A 60 0.39 -3.77 5.72
C ALA A 60 0.45 -4.48 4.35
N PHE A 61 1.56 -5.15 4.03
CA PHE A 61 1.70 -5.91 2.80
C PHE A 61 0.69 -7.07 2.71
N GLU A 62 0.48 -7.82 3.79
CA GLU A 62 -0.51 -8.89 3.87
C GLU A 62 -1.92 -8.38 3.61
N GLU A 63 -2.28 -7.23 4.18
CA GLU A 63 -3.58 -6.58 3.93
C GLU A 63 -3.73 -6.13 2.47
N ILE A 64 -2.68 -5.59 1.84
CA ILE A 64 -2.70 -5.29 0.39
C ILE A 64 -2.89 -6.54 -0.46
N VAL A 65 -2.29 -7.68 -0.07
CA VAL A 65 -2.50 -8.97 -0.75
C VAL A 65 -3.96 -9.41 -0.63
N LEU A 66 -4.56 -9.27 0.55
CA LEU A 66 -5.98 -9.58 0.78
C LEU A 66 -6.89 -8.64 -0.01
N ALA A 67 -6.59 -7.34 -0.08
CA ALA A 67 -7.31 -6.37 -0.89
C ALA A 67 -7.30 -6.73 -2.39
N ARG A 68 -6.14 -7.14 -2.92
CA ARG A 68 -6.00 -7.63 -4.30
C ARG A 68 -6.80 -8.90 -4.55
N TYR A 69 -6.80 -9.83 -3.59
CA TYR A 69 -7.62 -11.03 -3.68
C TYR A 69 -9.12 -10.69 -3.65
N ALA A 70 -9.53 -9.77 -2.78
CA ALA A 70 -10.91 -9.33 -2.61
C ALA A 70 -11.49 -8.65 -3.86
N LEU A 71 -10.68 -7.84 -4.57
CA LEU A 71 -11.04 -7.27 -5.87
C LEU A 71 -11.61 -8.31 -6.85
N SER A 72 -11.00 -9.51 -6.87
CA SER A 72 -11.42 -10.59 -7.78
C SER A 72 -12.65 -11.38 -7.32
N LYS A 73 -13.13 -11.17 -6.08
CA LYS A 73 -14.13 -12.03 -5.42
C LYS A 73 -15.37 -11.32 -4.84
N LYS A 74 -15.48 -9.98 -4.88
CA LYS A 74 -16.55 -9.16 -4.27
C LYS A 74 -16.66 -9.06 -2.72
N PRO A 75 -15.72 -9.51 -1.85
CA PRO A 75 -15.71 -9.06 -0.45
C PRO A 75 -15.20 -7.61 -0.32
N PRO A 76 -15.43 -6.93 0.82
CA PRO A 76 -15.12 -5.51 0.98
C PRO A 76 -13.61 -5.27 0.99
N VAL A 77 -13.12 -4.66 -0.10
CA VAL A 77 -11.71 -4.28 -0.29
C VAL A 77 -11.31 -3.19 0.72
N GLU A 78 -12.27 -2.35 1.08
CA GLU A 78 -12.12 -1.16 1.93
C GLU A 78 -11.57 -1.50 3.31
N ARG A 79 -12.02 -2.62 3.90
CA ARG A 79 -11.53 -3.07 5.21
C ARG A 79 -10.02 -3.33 5.20
N HIS A 80 -9.54 -3.97 4.15
CA HIS A 80 -8.13 -4.32 4.00
C HIS A 80 -7.29 -3.08 3.71
N LEU A 81 -7.78 -2.19 2.85
CA LEU A 81 -7.15 -0.88 2.60
C LEU A 81 -7.03 -0.06 3.89
N GLN A 82 -8.08 -0.02 4.70
CA GLN A 82 -8.11 0.74 5.95
C GLN A 82 -7.14 0.17 6.99
N LYS A 83 -7.08 -1.15 7.14
CA LYS A 83 -6.14 -1.79 8.05
C LYS A 83 -4.68 -1.57 7.61
N ALA A 84 -4.38 -1.68 6.31
CA ALA A 84 -3.06 -1.35 5.78
C ALA A 84 -2.68 0.11 6.07
N HIS A 85 -3.63 1.03 5.91
CA HIS A 85 -3.45 2.46 6.16
C HIS A 85 -3.13 2.76 7.62
N GLU A 86 -3.91 2.20 8.55
CA GLU A 86 -3.70 2.36 10.00
C GLU A 86 -2.30 1.91 10.43
N VAL A 87 -1.89 0.72 10.00
CA VAL A 87 -0.59 0.12 10.36
C VAL A 87 0.58 0.97 9.82
N LEU A 88 0.48 1.46 8.58
CA LEU A 88 1.53 2.31 8.01
C LEU A 88 1.58 3.69 8.66
N ARG A 89 0.43 4.28 9.01
CA ARG A 89 0.39 5.54 9.77
C ARG A 89 1.02 5.39 11.15
N GLU A 90 0.67 4.33 11.90
CA GLU A 90 1.25 4.06 13.21
C GLU A 90 2.77 3.89 13.13
N TYR A 91 3.28 3.27 12.06
CA TYR A 91 4.72 3.15 11.84
C TYR A 91 5.42 4.51 11.59
N LEU A 92 4.75 5.47 10.98
CA LEU A 92 5.36 6.76 10.61
C LEU A 92 5.44 7.78 11.77
N GLY A 93 4.64 7.56 12.82
CA GLY A 93 4.53 8.44 13.99
C GLY A 93 3.53 9.56 13.79
#